data_AF-A0A7V3REY4-F1
#
_entry.id   AF-A0A7V3REY4-F1
#
_cell.length_a   1.000
_cell.length_b   1.000
_cell.length_c   1.000
_cell.angle_alpha   90.00
_cell.angle_beta   90.00
_cell.angle_gamma   90.00
#
_symmetry.space_group_name_H-M   'P 1'
#
loop_
_entity.id
_entity.type
_entity.pdbx_description
1 polymer ?
#
loop_
_entity_poly.entity_id
_entity_poly.type
_entity_poly.pdbx_seq_one_letter_code
_entity_poly.pdbx_strand_id
1 'polypeptide(L)'
;MKRTVTVELGNKIYKFETGDPQSEVDETVSKLKEEFVAHSQEVEKYGNERFFLMMLLNSLKENLVLKKQLTDLTDKVEKQGKRFGN
;
A
#
# COMPACT_ATOMS: atom_id res chain seq x y z
N MET A 1 -4.25 13.67 -17.48
CA MET A 1 -4.74 12.81 -18.59
C MET A 1 -4.62 11.37 -18.13
N LYS A 2 -5.68 10.55 -18.23
CA LYS A 2 -5.59 9.15 -17.78
C LYS A 2 -4.74 8.35 -18.76
N ARG A 3 -3.89 7.45 -18.26
CA ARG A 3 -3.05 6.55 -19.05
C ARG A 3 -3.27 5.12 -18.60
N THR A 4 -3.06 4.17 -19.52
CA THR A 4 -3.06 2.75 -19.21
C THR A 4 -1.70 2.33 -18.67
N VAL A 5 -1.71 1.65 -17.54
CA VAL A 5 -0.54 1.03 -16.91
C VAL A 5 -0.67 -0.47 -17.08
N THR A 6 0.42 -1.13 -17.47
CA THR A 6 0.49 -2.59 -17.59
C THR A 6 1.49 -3.12 -16.57
N VAL A 7 1.06 -4.10 -15.78
CA VAL A 7 1.86 -4.72 -14.72
C VAL A 7 1.87 -6.22 -14.93
N GLU A 8 3.07 -6.80 -14.92
CA GLU A 8 3.27 -8.24 -15.01
C GLU A 8 3.61 -8.78 -13.62
N LEU A 9 2.86 -9.78 -13.16
CA LEU A 9 3.05 -10.46 -11.87
C LEU A 9 2.97 -11.97 -12.12
N GLY A 10 4.11 -12.63 -11.96
CA GLY A 10 4.26 -14.04 -12.33
C GLY A 10 3.95 -14.26 -13.81
N ASN A 11 2.94 -15.08 -14.10
CA ASN A 11 2.48 -15.42 -15.44
C ASN A 11 1.22 -14.65 -15.88
N LYS A 12 0.79 -13.63 -15.12
CA LYS A 12 -0.40 -12.83 -15.42
C LYS A 12 -0.03 -11.38 -15.75
N ILE A 13 -0.80 -10.80 -16.67
CA ILE A 13 -0.70 -9.40 -17.09
C ILE A 13 -1.95 -8.67 -16.61
N TYR A 14 -1.74 -7.57 -15.90
CA TYR A 14 -2.76 -6.69 -15.37
C TYR A 14 -2.72 -5.35 -16.08
N LYS A 15 -3.88 -4.81 -16.44
CA LYS A 15 -4.01 -3.50 -17.08
C LYS A 15 -5.02 -2.66 -16.33
N PHE A 16 -4.66 -1.42 -16.01
CA PHE A 16 -5.55 -0.47 -15.35
C PHE A 16 -5.29 0.95 -15.84
N GLU A 17 -6.26 1.83 -15.67
CA GLU A 17 -6.14 3.25 -16.01
C GLU A 17 -5.95 4.09 -14.76
N THR A 18 -4.99 5.01 -14.79
CA THR A 18 -4.77 5.97 -13.71
C THR A 18 -4.41 7.35 -14.26
N GLY A 19 -4.75 8.39 -13.49
CA GLY A 19 -4.31 9.76 -13.70
C GLY A 19 -3.14 10.18 -12.79
N ASP A 20 -2.64 9.26 -11.96
CA ASP A 20 -1.63 9.55 -10.92
C ASP A 20 -0.25 9.86 -11.54
N PRO A 21 0.63 10.58 -10.83
CA PRO A 21 2.00 10.84 -11.26
C PRO A 21 2.75 9.55 -11.62
N GLN A 22 3.60 9.61 -12.66
CA GLN A 22 4.37 8.43 -13.10
C GLN A 22 5.27 7.88 -11.99
N SER A 23 5.91 8.76 -11.23
CA SER A 23 6.77 8.37 -10.10
C SER A 23 6.02 7.56 -9.04
N GLU A 24 4.79 7.94 -8.70
CA GLU A 24 3.97 7.24 -7.70
C GLU A 24 3.51 5.87 -8.20
N VAL A 25 3.13 5.80 -9.49
CA VAL A 25 2.78 4.54 -10.14
C VAL A 25 3.99 3.60 -10.18
N ASP A 26 5.16 4.10 -10.58
CA ASP A 26 6.38 3.31 -10.67
C ASP A 26 6.81 2.77 -9.30
N GLU A 27 6.77 3.61 -8.26
CA GLU A 27 7.08 3.22 -6.89
C GLU A 27 6.11 2.14 -6.38
N THR A 28 4.81 2.33 -6.61
CA THR A 28 3.78 1.36 -6.20
C THR A 28 3.95 0.03 -6.91
N VAL A 29 4.22 0.06 -8.22
CA VAL A 29 4.44 -1.15 -9.02
C VAL A 29 5.74 -1.86 -8.60
N SER A 30 6.79 -1.13 -8.25
CA SER A 30 8.04 -1.72 -7.74
C SER A 30 7.79 -2.46 -6.42
N LYS A 31 7.15 -1.81 -5.45
CA LYS A 31 6.79 -2.42 -4.16
C LYS A 31 5.93 -3.67 -4.33
N LEU A 32 4.92 -3.60 -5.19
CA LEU A 32 4.05 -4.74 -5.50
C LEU A 32 4.84 -5.94 -6.03
N LYS A 33 5.81 -5.70 -6.93
CA LYS A 33 6.65 -6.76 -7.49
C LYS A 33 7.59 -7.35 -6.46
N GLU A 34 8.18 -6.52 -5.60
CA GLU A 34 9.06 -6.96 -4.51
C GLU A 34 8.31 -7.85 -3.52
N GLU A 35 7.12 -7.43 -3.08
CA GLU A 35 6.25 -8.23 -2.20
C GLU A 35 5.81 -9.54 -2.86
N PHE A 36 5.47 -9.51 -4.16
CA PHE A 36 5.11 -10.71 -4.90
C PHE A 36 6.24 -11.73 -4.96
N VAL A 37 7.48 -11.28 -5.18
CA VAL A 37 8.67 -12.16 -5.20
C VAL A 37 8.96 -12.72 -3.82
N ALA A 38 8.88 -11.88 -2.78
CA ALA A 38 9.11 -12.26 -1.39
C ALA A 38 8.16 -13.37 -0.90
N HIS A 39 6.97 -13.46 -1.50
CA HIS A 39 5.92 -14.41 -1.15
C HIS A 39 5.60 -15.42 -2.27
N SER A 40 6.58 -15.69 -3.13
CA SER A 40 6.41 -16.60 -4.29
C SER A 40 5.95 -18.01 -3.90
N GLN A 41 6.35 -18.53 -2.72
CA GLN A 41 5.91 -19.83 -2.22
C GLN A 41 4.43 -19.84 -1.84
N GLU A 42 3.95 -18.75 -1.24
CA GLU A 42 2.54 -18.57 -0.90
C GLU A 42 1.69 -18.38 -2.16
N VAL A 43 2.22 -17.67 -3.17
CA VAL A 43 1.59 -17.54 -4.49
C VAL A 43 1.40 -18.90 -5.13
N GLU A 44 2.42 -19.76 -5.13
CA GLU A 44 2.33 -21.11 -5.70
C GLU A 44 1.29 -21.97 -4.97
N LYS A 45 1.25 -21.88 -3.64
CA LYS A 45 0.37 -22.69 -2.79
C LYS A 45 -1.10 -22.25 -2.83
N TYR A 46 -1.36 -20.94 -2.89
CA TYR A 46 -2.71 -20.38 -2.70
C TYR A 46 -3.28 -19.73 -3.97
N GLY A 47 -2.45 -19.52 -4.99
CA GLY A 47 -2.79 -18.84 -6.22
C GLY A 47 -2.79 -17.31 -6.09
N ASN A 48 -2.58 -16.65 -7.23
CA ASN A 48 -2.45 -15.19 -7.36
C ASN A 48 -3.60 -14.41 -6.68
N GLU A 49 -4.86 -14.85 -6.82
CA GLU A 49 -6.02 -14.12 -6.29
C GLU A 49 -6.03 -14.03 -4.77
N ARG A 50 -5.74 -15.13 -4.07
CA ARG A 50 -5.69 -15.15 -2.60
C ARG A 50 -4.49 -14.39 -2.09
N PHE A 51 -3.37 -14.48 -2.80
CA PHE A 51 -2.18 -13.71 -2.47
C PHE A 51 -2.43 -12.20 -2.54
N PHE A 52 -3.02 -11.71 -3.63
CA PHE A 52 -3.35 -10.28 -3.75
C PHE A 52 -4.36 -9.80 -2.70
N LEU A 53 -5.33 -10.64 -2.34
CA LEU A 53 -6.24 -10.33 -1.23
C LEU A 53 -5.48 -10.19 0.10
N MET A 54 -4.54 -11.11 0.38
CA MET A 54 -3.66 -11.04 1.55
C MET A 54 -2.82 -9.77 1.58
N MET A 55 -2.21 -9.41 0.46
CA MET A 55 -1.45 -8.15 0.34
C MET A 55 -2.34 -6.94 0.62
N LEU A 56 -3.52 -6.86 -0.01
CA LEU A 56 -4.45 -5.76 0.21
C LEU A 56 -4.87 -5.65 1.68
N LEU A 57 -5.15 -6.78 2.33
CA LEU A 57 -5.49 -6.82 3.75
C LEU A 57 -4.33 -6.35 4.62
N ASN A 58 -3.10 -6.72 4.30
CA ASN A 58 -1.90 -6.26 5.01
C ASN A 58 -1.71 -4.74 4.83
N SER A 59 -1.77 -4.22 3.62
CA SER A 59 -1.64 -2.77 3.37
C SER A 59 -2.75 -1.96 4.06
N LEU A 60 -3.99 -2.47 4.08
CA LEU A 60 -5.09 -1.84 4.80
C LEU A 60 -4.86 -1.84 6.32
N LYS A 61 -4.38 -2.96 6.87
CA LYS A 61 -4.07 -3.08 8.29
C LYS A 61 -2.96 -2.11 8.70
N GLU A 62 -1.89 -2.01 7.91
CA GLU A 62 -0.80 -1.06 8.15
C GLU A 62 -1.30 0.39 8.11
N ASN A 63 -2.11 0.75 7.11
CA ASN A 63 -2.71 2.07 7.01
C ASN A 63 -3.62 2.40 8.21
N LEU A 64 -4.39 1.44 8.72
CA LEU A 64 -5.21 1.64 9.93
C LEU A 64 -4.35 1.87 11.17
N VAL A 65 -3.24 1.14 11.31
CA VAL A 65 -2.29 1.32 12.41
C VAL A 65 -1.63 2.69 12.32
N LEU A 66 -1.14 3.09 11.15
CA LEU A 66 -0.54 4.39 10.90
C LEU A 66 -1.53 5.53 11.20
N LYS A 67 -2.78 5.41 10.74
CA LYS A 67 -3.83 6.39 11.03
C LYS A 67 -4.06 6.55 12.53
N LYS A 68 -4.12 5.44 13.27
CA LYS A 68 -4.27 5.46 14.73
C LYS A 68 -3.07 6.15 15.40
N GLN A 69 -1.85 5.80 15.01
CA GLN A 69 -0.64 6.42 15.54
C GLN A 69 -0.61 7.93 15.28
N LEU A 70 -1.04 8.36 14.10
CA LEU A 70 -1.10 9.77 13.73
C LEU A 70 -2.14 10.52 14.57
N THR A 71 -3.32 9.94 14.79
CA THR A 71 -4.33 10.48 15.72
C THR A 71 -3.78 10.59 17.14
N ASP A 72 -3.14 9.54 17.66
CA ASP A 72 -2.55 9.54 19.00
C ASP A 72 -1.45 10.61 19.15
N LEU A 73 -0.68 10.86 18.10
CA LEU A 73 0.38 11.86 18.07
C LEU A 73 -0.21 13.28 18.03
N THR A 74 -1.21 13.52 17.19
CA THR A 74 -1.94 14.80 17.12
C THR A 74 -2.55 15.14 18.48
N ASP A 75 -3.23 14.19 19.12
CA ASP A 75 -3.82 14.38 20.45
C ASP A 75 -2.77 14.75 21.51
N LYS A 76 -1.57 14.15 21.44
CA LYS A 76 -0.46 14.48 22.34
C LYS A 76 0.05 15.89 22.09
N VAL A 77 0.23 16.29 20.82
CA VAL A 77 0.69 17.63 20.44
C VAL A 77 -0.31 18.68 20.87
N GLU A 78 -1.60 18.49 20.64
CA GLU A 78 -2.65 19.43 21.07
C GLU A 78 -2.70 19.59 22.60
N LYS A 79 -2.57 18.49 23.35
CA LYS A 79 -2.51 18.53 24.82
C LYS A 79 -1.27 19.24 25.34
N GLN A 80 -0.13 19.13 24.64
CA GLN A 80 1.08 19.87 25.00
C GLN A 80 0.99 21.34 24.63
N GLY A 81 0.45 21.69 23.44
CA GLY A 81 0.21 23.08 23.04
C GLY A 81 -0.70 23.83 24.01
N LYS A 82 -1.72 23.16 24.56
CA LYS A 82 -2.59 23.72 25.62
C LYS A 82 -1.90 23.88 26.99
N ARG A 83 -0.82 23.15 27.26
CA ARG A 83 -0.06 23.23 28.53
C ARG A 83 0.94 24.40 28.57
N PHE A 84 1.39 24.90 27.43
CA PHE A 84 2.34 26.01 27.34
C PHE A 84 1.70 27.36 26.95
N GLY A 85 0.38 27.39 26.74
CA GLY A 85 -0.38 28.58 26.33
C GLY A 85 -1.14 29.31 27.43
N ASN A 86 -0.85 29.04 28.72
CA ASN A 86 -1.38 29.77 29.87
C ASN A 86 -0.26 30.49 30.62
#